data_AF-A0A813I987-F1
#
_entry.id   AF-A0A813I987-F1
#
_cell.length_a   1.000
_cell.length_b   1.000
_cell.length_c   1.000
_cell.angle_alpha   90.00
_cell.angle_beta   90.00
_cell.angle_gamma   90.00
#
_symmetry.space_group_name_H-M   'P 1'
#
loop_
_entity.id
_entity.type
_entity.pdbx_description
1 polymer ?
#
loop_
_entity_poly.entity_id
_entity_poly.type
_entity_poly.pdbx_seq_one_letter_code
_entity_poly.pdbx_strand_id
1 'polypeptide(L)'
;VVTWGVWKHGGDSTAVATFLAEGVVQVCGNTGAFAALKSNGSVVTWGDTFSSGISSLIALLLAKDVAQVCATSMNAFAAIKAYGILVTWGSHFYGGDSSKVAPLLTEGVVQVCGTHGACAALLANGSVVTWGEDSVGGDSSKVATLLTEGVVQADGSVVTWGYDDYGGDHSPVAALLTEGVVQVCGSGGACAAIKSGGSVVTWGDDSYGSDSSAVAALLTEGVVQICAGDMAFAAIKADGSVVTWGDSRDGGDSSA
;
A
#
# COMPACT_ATOMS: atom_id res chain seq x y z
N VAL A 1 -4.13 21.16 6.39
CA VAL A 1 -2.95 20.27 6.24
C VAL A 1 -1.70 21.09 6.52
N VAL A 2 -0.71 20.57 7.25
CA VAL A 2 0.61 21.21 7.43
C VAL A 2 1.61 20.39 6.62
N THR A 3 2.48 21.05 5.86
CA THR A 3 3.51 20.39 5.02
C THR A 3 4.91 20.81 5.44
N TRP A 4 5.87 19.91 5.29
CA TRP A 4 7.29 20.12 5.58
C TRP A 4 8.13 19.24 4.63
N GLY A 5 9.45 19.48 4.58
CA GLY A 5 10.36 18.74 3.70
C GLY A 5 10.76 19.52 2.44
N VAL A 6 11.19 18.80 1.40
CA VAL A 6 11.69 19.42 0.15
C VAL A 6 10.55 20.14 -0.55
N TRP A 7 10.70 21.45 -0.76
CA TRP A 7 9.64 22.31 -1.30
C TRP A 7 9.09 21.81 -2.65
N LYS A 8 9.98 21.37 -3.56
CA LYS A 8 9.60 20.83 -4.89
C LYS A 8 8.83 19.51 -4.82
N HIS A 9 8.96 18.75 -3.73
CA HIS A 9 8.36 17.42 -3.58
C HIS A 9 7.15 17.44 -2.65
N GLY A 10 6.50 18.60 -2.52
CA GLY A 10 5.28 18.75 -1.73
C GLY A 10 5.48 19.30 -0.31
N GLY A 11 6.73 19.66 0.06
CA GLY A 11 7.00 20.41 1.28
C GLY A 11 6.39 21.82 1.27
N ASP A 12 6.19 22.40 0.08
CA ASP A 12 5.44 23.64 -0.11
C ASP A 12 4.05 23.33 -0.70
N SER A 13 3.01 23.60 0.09
CA SER A 13 1.60 23.47 -0.30
C SER A 13 0.89 24.81 -0.45
N THR A 14 1.62 25.93 -0.46
CA THR A 14 1.04 27.29 -0.49
C THR A 14 0.10 27.51 -1.68
N ALA A 15 0.44 26.96 -2.85
CA ALA A 15 -0.38 27.04 -4.07
C ALA A 15 -1.76 26.38 -3.92
N VAL A 16 -1.90 25.41 -3.01
CA VAL A 16 -3.15 24.68 -2.76
C VAL A 16 -3.70 24.86 -1.34
N ALA A 17 -3.12 25.78 -0.55
CA ALA A 17 -3.41 25.92 0.87
C ALA A 17 -4.89 26.20 1.16
N THR A 18 -5.54 27.01 0.33
CA THR A 18 -6.98 27.30 0.46
C THR A 18 -7.84 26.06 0.27
N PHE A 19 -7.44 25.16 -0.64
CA PHE A 19 -8.15 23.90 -0.86
C PHE A 19 -7.90 22.88 0.26
N LEU A 20 -6.76 22.97 0.95
CA LEU A 20 -6.37 22.10 2.07
C LEU A 20 -6.75 22.64 3.46
N ALA A 21 -7.42 23.80 3.52
CA ALA A 21 -7.77 24.47 4.76
C ALA A 21 -8.79 23.68 5.58
N GLU A 22 -9.73 22.99 4.92
CA GLU A 22 -10.79 22.24 5.58
C GLU A 22 -11.24 21.03 4.76
N GLY A 23 -11.88 20.08 5.46
CA GLY A 23 -12.54 18.94 4.86
C GLY A 23 -11.62 17.90 4.25
N VAL A 24 -10.33 17.86 4.60
CA VAL A 24 -9.42 16.77 4.19
C VAL A 24 -9.67 15.55 5.08
N VAL A 25 -9.91 14.39 4.47
CA VAL A 25 -10.20 13.12 5.16
C VAL A 25 -9.12 12.07 4.97
N GLN A 26 -8.31 12.18 3.91
CA GLN A 26 -7.18 11.29 3.66
C GLN A 26 -6.07 12.06 2.95
N VAL A 27 -4.81 11.76 3.27
CA VAL A 27 -3.64 12.23 2.53
C VAL A 27 -2.75 11.03 2.23
N CYS A 28 -2.27 10.92 0.99
CA CYS A 28 -1.22 9.98 0.61
C CYS A 28 -0.12 10.70 -0.16
N GLY A 29 1.11 10.19 -0.08
CA GLY A 29 2.28 10.77 -0.73
C GLY A 29 3.08 9.72 -1.48
N ASN A 30 3.82 10.18 -2.48
CA ASN A 30 4.88 9.44 -3.15
C ASN A 30 6.19 10.24 -3.06
N THR A 31 7.25 9.77 -3.72
CA THR A 31 8.59 10.40 -3.65
C THR A 31 8.61 11.89 -4.04
N GLY A 32 7.68 12.32 -4.91
CA GLY A 32 7.68 13.69 -5.44
C GLY A 32 6.40 14.49 -5.25
N ALA A 33 5.30 13.89 -4.80
CA ALA A 33 3.99 14.54 -4.76
C ALA A 33 3.06 13.96 -3.70
N PHE A 34 2.00 14.71 -3.40
CA PHE A 34 0.94 14.31 -2.48
C PHE A 34 -0.43 14.46 -3.13
N ALA A 35 -1.38 13.69 -2.63
CA ALA A 35 -2.80 13.79 -2.93
C ALA A 35 -3.61 13.82 -1.63
N ALA A 36 -4.57 14.75 -1.55
CA ALA A 36 -5.49 14.87 -0.44
C ALA A 36 -6.93 14.63 -0.92
N LEU A 37 -7.60 13.64 -0.36
CA LEU A 37 -9.03 13.41 -0.53
C LEU A 37 -9.81 14.28 0.45
N LYS A 38 -10.83 14.95 -0.07
CA LYS A 38 -11.75 15.77 0.71
C LYS A 38 -13.07 15.05 1.00
N SER A 39 -13.75 15.44 2.08
CA SER A 39 -15.05 14.90 2.51
C SER A 39 -16.18 15.12 1.51
N ASN A 40 -16.02 16.08 0.60
CA ASN A 40 -16.93 16.30 -0.53
C ASN A 40 -16.61 15.39 -1.75
N GLY A 41 -15.64 14.49 -1.63
CA GLY A 41 -15.21 13.56 -2.67
C GLY A 41 -14.30 14.16 -3.74
N SER A 42 -13.74 15.36 -3.55
CA SER A 42 -12.75 15.93 -4.48
C SER A 42 -11.32 15.60 -4.05
N VAL A 43 -10.39 15.47 -5.00
CA VAL A 43 -8.95 15.29 -4.72
C VAL A 43 -8.15 16.52 -5.11
N VAL A 44 -7.22 16.91 -4.25
CA VAL A 44 -6.26 17.99 -4.46
C VAL A 44 -4.85 17.40 -4.47
N THR A 45 -4.05 17.67 -5.49
CA THR A 45 -2.66 17.20 -5.56
C THR A 45 -1.67 18.36 -5.61
N TRP A 46 -0.47 18.14 -5.06
CA TRP A 46 0.63 19.11 -5.12
C TRP A 46 1.98 18.39 -5.08
N GLY A 47 3.06 19.10 -5.41
CA GLY A 47 4.42 18.57 -5.52
C GLY A 47 4.99 18.70 -6.93
N ASP A 48 5.93 17.85 -7.28
CA ASP A 48 6.60 17.87 -8.58
C ASP A 48 5.59 17.51 -9.67
N THR A 49 5.57 18.32 -10.74
CA THR A 49 4.78 18.11 -11.95
C THR A 49 4.90 16.71 -12.55
N PHE A 50 6.09 16.09 -12.49
CA PHE A 50 6.29 14.72 -12.99
C PHE A 50 5.53 13.70 -12.13
N SER A 51 5.59 13.86 -10.81
CA SER A 51 5.00 12.93 -9.84
C SER A 51 3.54 13.21 -9.51
N SER A 52 3.09 14.47 -9.64
CA SER A 52 1.70 14.86 -9.45
C SER A 52 0.86 14.50 -10.67
N GLY A 53 1.44 14.50 -11.87
CA GLY A 53 0.89 13.90 -13.10
C GLY A 53 -0.52 14.30 -13.54
N ILE A 54 -1.15 15.32 -12.92
CA ILE A 54 -2.53 15.69 -13.22
C ILE A 54 -2.60 16.45 -14.53
N SER A 55 -3.13 15.80 -15.57
CA SER A 55 -3.66 16.49 -16.74
C SER A 55 -5.00 17.15 -16.40
N SER A 56 -5.43 18.13 -17.20
CA SER A 56 -6.73 18.80 -17.04
C SER A 56 -7.91 17.81 -17.05
N LEU A 57 -7.77 16.68 -17.75
CA LEU A 57 -8.77 15.60 -17.77
C LEU A 57 -8.83 14.87 -16.42
N ILE A 58 -7.67 14.52 -15.85
CA ILE A 58 -7.60 13.88 -14.53
C ILE A 58 -8.15 14.81 -13.45
N ALA A 59 -7.84 16.12 -13.52
CA ALA A 59 -8.38 17.10 -12.58
C ALA A 59 -9.92 17.11 -12.59
N LEU A 60 -10.54 17.03 -13.78
CA LEU A 60 -11.99 16.98 -13.92
C LEU A 60 -12.57 15.67 -13.36
N LEU A 61 -11.90 14.54 -13.60
CA LEU A 61 -12.32 13.24 -13.08
C LEU A 61 -12.25 13.18 -11.55
N LEU A 62 -11.28 13.88 -10.94
CA LEU A 62 -11.05 13.93 -9.50
C LEU A 62 -11.79 15.06 -8.79
N ALA A 63 -12.63 15.83 -9.49
CA ALA A 63 -13.33 16.98 -8.92
C ALA A 63 -14.41 16.60 -7.89
N LYS A 64 -14.92 15.37 -7.93
CA LYS A 64 -15.97 14.85 -7.04
C LYS A 64 -16.07 13.32 -7.12
N ASP A 65 -16.86 12.77 -6.20
CA ASP A 65 -17.25 11.36 -6.15
C ASP A 65 -16.06 10.41 -5.96
N VAL A 66 -14.93 10.86 -5.43
CA VAL A 66 -13.80 10.01 -5.03
C VAL A 66 -14.03 9.48 -3.62
N ALA A 67 -13.84 8.17 -3.43
CA ALA A 67 -14.03 7.46 -2.17
C ALA A 67 -12.71 7.04 -1.52
N GLN A 68 -11.69 6.74 -2.32
CA GLN A 68 -10.36 6.34 -1.84
C GLN A 68 -9.27 6.88 -2.76
N VAL A 69 -8.11 7.23 -2.19
CA VAL A 69 -6.88 7.50 -2.95
C VAL A 69 -5.72 6.65 -2.40
N CYS A 70 -4.82 6.20 -3.27
CA CYS A 70 -3.55 5.60 -2.88
C CYS A 70 -2.42 6.11 -3.78
N ALA A 71 -1.19 5.92 -3.34
CA ALA A 71 0.02 6.31 -4.06
C ALA A 71 0.98 5.11 -4.15
N THR A 72 1.76 5.04 -5.22
CA THR A 72 2.97 4.20 -5.27
C THR A 72 4.16 5.03 -4.86
N SER A 73 5.22 4.41 -4.33
CA SER A 73 6.43 5.16 -3.95
C SER A 73 7.07 5.87 -5.16
N MET A 74 7.05 5.23 -6.34
CA MET A 74 7.64 5.69 -7.60
C MET A 74 6.73 6.59 -8.44
N ASN A 75 6.07 7.58 -7.82
CA ASN A 75 5.45 8.70 -8.54
C ASN A 75 4.15 8.39 -9.29
N ALA A 76 3.36 7.41 -8.84
CA ALA A 76 2.00 7.21 -9.35
C ALA A 76 0.94 7.28 -8.26
N PHE A 77 -0.30 7.43 -8.70
CA PHE A 77 -1.49 7.46 -7.87
C PHE A 77 -2.63 6.68 -8.52
N ALA A 78 -3.52 6.18 -7.67
CA ALA A 78 -4.80 5.64 -8.08
C ALA A 78 -5.91 6.14 -7.14
N ALA A 79 -7.11 6.32 -7.69
CA ALA A 79 -8.28 6.70 -6.92
C ALA A 79 -9.50 5.88 -7.35
N ILE A 80 -10.31 5.50 -6.37
CA ILE A 80 -11.60 4.87 -6.59
C ILE A 80 -12.67 5.94 -6.53
N LYS A 81 -13.46 6.04 -7.58
CA LYS A 81 -14.67 6.86 -7.62
C LYS A 81 -15.90 6.05 -7.21
N ALA A 82 -17.02 6.74 -7.02
CA ALA A 82 -18.33 6.13 -6.84
C ALA A 82 -18.58 5.05 -7.89
N TYR A 83 -19.25 3.97 -7.48
CA TYR A 83 -19.51 2.78 -8.29
C TYR A 83 -18.26 1.97 -8.67
N GLY A 84 -17.11 2.21 -8.02
CA GLY A 84 -15.91 1.41 -8.20
C GLY A 84 -15.15 1.70 -9.50
N ILE A 85 -15.31 2.91 -10.06
CA ILE A 85 -14.59 3.35 -11.25
C ILE A 85 -13.18 3.80 -10.83
N LEU A 86 -12.15 3.22 -11.46
CA LEU A 86 -10.76 3.55 -11.16
C LEU A 86 -10.24 4.71 -12.03
N VAL A 87 -9.50 5.63 -11.41
CA VAL A 87 -8.72 6.67 -12.10
C VAL A 87 -7.26 6.55 -11.66
N THR A 88 -6.34 6.46 -12.61
CA THR A 88 -4.89 6.39 -12.37
C THR A 88 -4.19 7.58 -13.02
N TRP A 89 -3.10 8.05 -12.39
CA TRP A 89 -2.28 9.13 -12.92
C TRP A 89 -0.86 9.12 -12.34
N GLY A 90 0.04 9.94 -12.91
CA GLY A 90 1.46 9.95 -12.56
C GLY A 90 2.31 9.15 -13.56
N SER A 91 3.39 8.53 -13.09
CA SER A 91 4.30 7.77 -13.95
C SER A 91 3.61 6.54 -14.55
N HIS A 92 3.54 6.48 -15.87
CA HIS A 92 2.98 5.35 -16.62
C HIS A 92 3.70 4.02 -16.33
N PHE A 93 5.01 4.06 -16.07
CA PHE A 93 5.79 2.86 -15.72
C PHE A 93 5.44 2.30 -14.34
N TYR A 94 5.00 3.16 -13.42
CA TYR A 94 4.91 2.82 -11.99
C TYR A 94 3.47 2.77 -11.45
N GLY A 95 2.50 2.46 -12.31
CA GLY A 95 1.09 2.32 -11.94
C GLY A 95 0.18 3.51 -12.33
N GLY A 96 0.73 4.56 -12.94
CA GLY A 96 -0.02 5.73 -13.40
C GLY A 96 -0.77 5.52 -14.72
N ASP A 97 -0.52 4.41 -15.42
CA ASP A 97 -1.25 3.98 -16.61
C ASP A 97 -1.84 2.58 -16.39
N SER A 98 -3.16 2.51 -16.24
CA SER A 98 -3.91 1.26 -16.12
C SER A 98 -4.61 0.85 -17.42
N SER A 99 -4.28 1.45 -18.57
CA SER A 99 -4.98 1.23 -19.85
C SER A 99 -4.98 -0.23 -20.30
N LYS A 100 -3.89 -0.96 -20.07
CA LYS A 100 -3.77 -2.40 -20.40
C LYS A 100 -4.77 -3.28 -19.65
N VAL A 101 -5.17 -2.87 -18.45
CA VAL A 101 -6.09 -3.60 -17.57
C VAL A 101 -7.44 -2.89 -17.41
N ALA A 102 -7.66 -1.77 -18.11
CA ALA A 102 -8.88 -0.98 -18.04
C ALA A 102 -10.18 -1.80 -18.26
N PRO A 103 -10.24 -2.79 -19.17
CA PRO A 103 -11.43 -3.63 -19.33
C PRO A 103 -11.81 -4.45 -18.08
N LEU A 104 -10.86 -4.67 -17.17
CA LEU A 104 -11.06 -5.41 -15.92
C LEU A 104 -11.40 -4.48 -14.72
N LEU A 105 -11.30 -3.17 -14.91
CA LEU A 105 -11.41 -2.14 -13.86
C LEU A 105 -12.54 -1.14 -14.13
N THR A 106 -13.54 -1.55 -14.91
CA THR A 106 -14.65 -0.69 -15.34
C THR A 106 -15.66 -0.42 -14.22
N GLU A 107 -15.84 -1.37 -13.29
CA GLU A 107 -16.73 -1.25 -12.13
C GLU A 107 -16.31 -2.21 -11.02
N GLY A 108 -16.85 -1.98 -9.83
CA GLY A 108 -16.73 -2.94 -8.73
C GLY A 108 -15.37 -2.98 -8.04
N VAL A 109 -14.46 -2.04 -8.30
CA VAL A 109 -13.26 -1.88 -7.47
C VAL A 109 -13.67 -1.40 -6.08
N VAL A 110 -13.33 -2.18 -5.06
CA VAL A 110 -13.65 -1.89 -3.64
C VAL A 110 -12.46 -1.39 -2.85
N GLN A 111 -11.24 -1.71 -3.29
CA GLN A 111 -10.01 -1.24 -2.66
C GLN A 111 -8.88 -1.15 -3.69
N VAL A 112 -8.01 -0.16 -3.52
CA VAL A 112 -6.79 0.00 -4.30
C VAL A 112 -5.60 0.26 -3.39
N CYS A 113 -4.47 -0.38 -3.70
CA CYS A 113 -3.22 -0.23 -2.98
C CYS A 113 -2.07 -0.03 -3.98
N GLY A 114 -1.09 0.78 -3.58
CA GLY A 114 0.16 0.96 -4.31
C GLY A 114 1.31 0.24 -3.61
N THR A 115 2.24 -0.30 -4.39
CA THR A 115 3.55 -0.80 -3.95
C THR A 115 4.65 0.20 -4.33
N HIS A 116 5.91 -0.22 -4.34
CA HIS A 116 7.02 0.62 -4.79
C HIS A 116 6.81 1.18 -6.21
N GLY A 117 6.36 0.34 -7.15
CA GLY A 117 6.17 0.70 -8.56
C GLY A 117 4.99 0.01 -9.27
N ALA A 118 4.10 -0.63 -8.52
CA ALA A 118 2.90 -1.25 -9.05
C ALA A 118 1.66 -0.91 -8.21
N CYS A 119 0.50 -1.25 -8.73
CA CYS A 119 -0.78 -1.11 -8.05
C CYS A 119 -1.53 -2.43 -8.09
N ALA A 120 -2.37 -2.65 -7.09
CA ALA A 120 -3.32 -3.75 -7.04
C ALA A 120 -4.72 -3.21 -6.70
N ALA A 121 -5.73 -3.68 -7.42
CA ALA A 121 -7.14 -3.40 -7.17
C ALA A 121 -7.86 -4.67 -6.75
N LEU A 122 -8.57 -4.62 -5.62
CA LEU A 122 -9.52 -5.64 -5.18
C LEU A 122 -10.90 -5.31 -5.73
N LEU A 123 -11.51 -6.29 -6.40
CA LEU A 123 -12.85 -6.21 -6.96
C LEU A 123 -13.88 -6.80 -5.97
N ALA A 124 -15.15 -6.39 -6.10
CA ALA A 124 -16.25 -6.82 -5.23
C ALA A 124 -16.52 -8.33 -5.30
N ASN A 125 -16.09 -9.00 -6.37
CA ASN A 125 -16.14 -10.46 -6.50
C ASN A 125 -14.96 -11.18 -5.81
N GLY A 126 -14.09 -10.44 -5.10
CA GLY A 126 -12.89 -10.95 -4.42
C GLY A 126 -11.64 -11.04 -5.30
N SER A 127 -11.78 -10.84 -6.62
CA SER A 127 -10.64 -10.96 -7.52
C SER A 127 -9.70 -9.76 -7.46
N VAL A 128 -8.41 -9.99 -7.78
CA VAL A 128 -7.39 -8.93 -7.78
C VAL A 128 -6.81 -8.72 -9.17
N VAL A 129 -6.68 -7.45 -9.56
CA VAL A 129 -6.07 -7.01 -10.81
C VAL A 129 -4.86 -6.14 -10.48
N THR A 130 -3.72 -6.45 -11.08
CA THR A 130 -2.47 -5.71 -10.89
C THR A 130 -2.01 -5.01 -12.18
N TRP A 131 -1.27 -3.91 -12.02
CA TRP A 131 -0.61 -3.20 -13.13
C TRP A 131 0.56 -2.36 -12.63
N GLY A 132 1.38 -1.86 -13.54
CA GLY A 132 2.60 -1.11 -13.24
C GLY A 132 3.84 -1.89 -13.66
N GLU A 133 4.94 -1.72 -12.93
CA GLU A 133 6.19 -2.42 -13.22
C GLU A 133 6.07 -3.91 -12.85
N ASP A 134 6.34 -4.79 -13.82
CA ASP A 134 6.14 -6.23 -13.73
C ASP A 134 6.86 -6.85 -12.52
N SER A 135 8.12 -6.46 -12.29
CA SER A 135 8.99 -7.05 -11.28
C SER A 135 8.63 -6.67 -9.83
N VAL A 136 7.90 -5.58 -9.61
CA VAL A 136 7.52 -5.07 -8.28
C VAL A 136 6.03 -5.23 -7.98
N GLY A 137 5.43 -6.26 -8.58
CA GLY A 137 4.05 -6.67 -8.31
C GLY A 137 3.04 -6.32 -9.41
N GLY A 138 3.49 -5.73 -10.53
CA GLY A 138 2.65 -5.45 -11.69
C GLY A 138 2.22 -6.72 -12.44
N ASP A 139 3.09 -7.73 -12.51
CA ASP A 139 2.79 -9.02 -13.12
C ASP A 139 2.39 -10.05 -12.06
N SER A 140 1.10 -10.38 -12.03
CA SER A 140 0.53 -11.42 -11.16
C SER A 140 0.19 -12.71 -11.90
N SER A 141 0.68 -12.90 -13.13
CA SER A 141 0.32 -14.04 -13.99
C SER A 141 0.62 -15.40 -13.35
N LYS A 142 1.70 -15.50 -12.57
CA LYS A 142 2.09 -16.71 -11.83
C LYS A 142 1.06 -17.15 -10.78
N VAL A 143 0.27 -16.22 -10.26
CA VAL A 143 -0.74 -16.46 -9.22
C VAL A 143 -2.17 -16.16 -9.71
N ALA A 144 -2.35 -15.96 -11.01
CA ALA A 144 -3.61 -15.46 -11.57
C ALA A 144 -4.83 -16.30 -11.17
N THR A 145 -4.70 -17.63 -11.11
CA THR A 145 -5.80 -18.53 -10.70
C THR A 145 -6.25 -18.25 -9.27
N LEU A 146 -5.30 -18.03 -8.35
CA LEU A 146 -5.57 -17.69 -6.95
C LEU A 146 -6.20 -16.29 -6.83
N LEU A 147 -5.79 -15.36 -7.69
CA LEU A 147 -6.35 -14.00 -7.71
C LEU A 147 -7.73 -13.92 -8.37
N THR A 148 -8.13 -14.89 -9.19
CA THR A 148 -9.47 -14.93 -9.81
C THR A 148 -10.52 -15.62 -8.95
N GLU A 149 -10.10 -16.48 -8.02
CA GLU A 149 -10.99 -17.23 -7.12
C GLU A 149 -11.30 -16.50 -5.81
N GLY A 150 -10.65 -15.36 -5.57
CA GLY A 150 -10.80 -14.55 -4.37
C GLY A 150 -9.53 -14.53 -3.53
N VAL A 151 -8.91 -13.35 -3.36
CA VAL A 151 -7.70 -13.20 -2.52
C VAL A 151 -8.03 -13.23 -1.04
N VAL A 152 -9.26 -12.86 -0.67
CA VAL A 152 -9.79 -13.15 0.67
C VAL A 152 -10.35 -14.56 0.63
N GLN A 153 -9.47 -15.55 0.70
CA GLN A 153 -9.91 -16.90 0.99
C GLN A 153 -10.50 -16.88 2.41
N ALA A 154 -11.71 -17.42 2.59
CA ALA A 154 -12.40 -17.41 3.88
C ALA A 154 -11.61 -18.15 4.99
N ASP A 155 -10.61 -18.94 4.60
CA ASP A 155 -9.69 -19.63 5.49
C ASP A 155 -8.53 -18.74 6.00
N GLY A 156 -8.32 -17.55 5.42
CA GLY A 156 -7.23 -16.64 5.78
C GLY A 156 -5.85 -17.12 5.30
N SER A 157 -5.76 -17.77 4.14
CA SER A 157 -4.48 -18.07 3.50
C SER A 157 -3.85 -16.81 2.85
N VAL A 158 -2.52 -16.84 2.66
CA VAL A 158 -1.77 -15.72 2.06
C VAL A 158 -1.26 -16.08 0.68
N VAL A 159 -1.47 -15.17 -0.28
CA VAL A 159 -0.90 -15.26 -1.63
C VAL A 159 0.05 -14.08 -1.83
N THR A 160 1.28 -14.36 -2.26
CA THR A 160 2.33 -13.36 -2.54
C THR A 160 2.77 -13.43 -3.99
N TRP A 161 3.20 -12.30 -4.54
CA TRP A 161 3.82 -12.19 -5.86
C TRP A 161 4.72 -10.95 -5.90
N GLY A 162 5.64 -10.89 -6.88
CA GLY A 162 6.67 -9.85 -6.98
C GLY A 162 8.07 -10.46 -6.99
N TYR A 163 9.08 -9.69 -6.59
CA TYR A 163 10.45 -10.21 -6.42
C TYR A 163 10.50 -11.26 -5.32
N ASP A 164 11.05 -12.43 -5.65
CA ASP A 164 11.15 -13.58 -4.74
C ASP A 164 11.86 -13.19 -3.43
N ASP A 165 13.01 -12.52 -3.52
CA ASP A 165 13.82 -12.10 -2.37
C ASP A 165 13.16 -11.00 -1.53
N TYR A 166 12.19 -10.27 -2.07
CA TYR A 166 11.53 -9.14 -1.41
C TYR A 166 10.10 -9.45 -0.93
N GLY A 167 9.86 -10.71 -0.57
CA GLY A 167 8.57 -11.17 -0.03
C GLY A 167 7.59 -11.70 -1.07
N GLY A 168 7.96 -11.71 -2.36
CA GLY A 168 7.21 -12.34 -3.44
C GLY A 168 7.15 -13.86 -3.30
N ASP A 169 8.22 -14.49 -2.78
CA ASP A 169 8.24 -15.90 -2.42
C ASP A 169 8.04 -16.09 -0.91
N HIS A 170 6.89 -16.66 -0.54
CA HIS A 170 6.61 -17.05 0.84
C HIS A 170 6.80 -18.56 1.08
N SER A 171 7.33 -19.32 0.11
CA SER A 171 7.56 -20.76 0.23
C SER A 171 8.34 -21.18 1.48
N PRO A 172 9.31 -20.40 2.01
CA PRO A 172 10.00 -20.75 3.27
C PRO A 172 9.08 -20.76 4.50
N VAL A 173 7.96 -20.02 4.45
CA VAL A 173 7.01 -19.86 5.55
C VAL A 173 5.60 -20.33 5.19
N ALA A 174 5.39 -20.98 4.04
CA ALA A 174 4.07 -21.36 3.53
C ALA A 174 3.24 -22.19 4.51
N ALA A 175 3.87 -23.13 5.22
CA ALA A 175 3.20 -23.95 6.24
C ALA A 175 2.64 -23.14 7.42
N LEU A 176 3.10 -21.90 7.62
CA LEU A 176 2.63 -21.00 8.67
C LEU A 176 1.54 -20.03 8.19
N LEU A 177 1.28 -19.98 6.88
CA LEU A 177 0.38 -19.00 6.23
C LEU A 177 -0.79 -19.67 5.48
N THR A 178 -1.07 -20.96 5.77
CA THR A 178 -2.14 -21.70 5.10
C THR A 178 -3.54 -21.35 5.60
N GLU A 179 -3.67 -20.84 6.82
CA GLU A 179 -4.95 -20.43 7.40
C GLU A 179 -4.76 -19.45 8.56
N GLY A 180 -5.83 -18.73 8.90
CA GLY A 180 -5.93 -17.93 10.11
C GLY A 180 -5.09 -16.66 10.09
N VAL A 181 -4.61 -16.19 8.94
CA VAL A 181 -3.99 -14.87 8.84
C VAL A 181 -5.08 -13.79 8.86
N VAL A 182 -4.90 -12.80 9.73
CA VAL A 182 -5.87 -11.71 9.95
C VAL A 182 -5.37 -10.34 9.47
N GLN A 183 -4.06 -10.20 9.29
CA GLN A 183 -3.44 -9.00 8.71
C GLN A 183 -2.12 -9.38 8.02
N VAL A 184 -1.83 -8.75 6.88
CA VAL A 184 -0.50 -8.73 6.26
C VAL A 184 -0.05 -7.28 6.08
N CYS A 185 1.23 -7.01 6.32
CA CYS A 185 1.86 -5.70 6.15
C CYS A 185 3.22 -5.90 5.47
N GLY A 186 3.54 -5.08 4.47
CA GLY A 186 4.83 -5.12 3.77
C GLY A 186 5.66 -3.87 4.05
N SER A 187 6.98 -4.06 4.20
CA SER A 187 7.99 -2.99 4.14
C SER A 187 8.50 -2.82 2.70
N GLY A 188 9.60 -2.10 2.49
CA GLY A 188 10.23 -1.95 1.18
C GLY A 188 10.72 -3.27 0.58
N GLY A 189 10.94 -4.30 1.41
CA GLY A 189 11.53 -5.56 0.97
C GLY A 189 11.20 -6.80 1.80
N ALA A 190 10.33 -6.68 2.80
CA ALA A 190 9.90 -7.79 3.64
C ALA A 190 8.40 -7.71 3.92
N CYS A 191 7.85 -8.80 4.44
CA CYS A 191 6.45 -8.91 4.80
C CYS A 191 6.30 -9.48 6.21
N ALA A 192 5.23 -9.08 6.88
CA ALA A 192 4.84 -9.56 8.19
C ALA A 192 3.34 -9.86 8.22
N ALA A 193 2.95 -11.00 8.78
CA ALA A 193 1.58 -11.45 8.91
C ALA A 193 1.20 -11.70 10.38
N ILE A 194 0.02 -11.25 10.80
CA ILE A 194 -0.60 -11.60 12.08
C ILE A 194 -1.52 -12.79 11.88
N LYS A 195 -1.40 -13.81 12.71
CA LYS A 195 -2.35 -14.94 12.78
C LYS A 195 -3.44 -14.68 13.82
N SER A 196 -4.55 -15.42 13.77
CA SER A 196 -5.72 -15.26 14.64
C SER A 196 -5.42 -15.39 16.14
N GLY A 197 -4.34 -16.10 16.51
CA GLY A 197 -3.81 -16.16 17.89
C GLY A 197 -2.93 -14.97 18.30
N GLY A 198 -2.73 -13.98 17.42
CA GLY A 198 -1.88 -12.82 17.65
C GLY A 198 -0.37 -13.10 17.53
N SER A 199 0.02 -14.25 16.97
CA SER A 199 1.42 -14.55 16.64
C SER A 199 1.81 -13.94 15.28
N VAL A 200 3.08 -13.55 15.11
CA VAL A 200 3.58 -12.96 13.86
C VAL A 200 4.47 -13.91 13.08
N VAL A 201 4.36 -13.87 11.75
CA VAL A 201 5.26 -14.55 10.81
C VAL A 201 5.89 -13.50 9.89
N THR A 202 7.20 -13.52 9.70
CA THR A 202 7.94 -12.61 8.82
C THR A 202 8.66 -13.37 7.70
N TRP A 203 8.79 -12.76 6.53
CA TRP A 203 9.53 -13.30 5.37
C TRP A 203 10.00 -12.19 4.42
N GLY A 204 10.90 -12.52 3.49
CA GLY A 204 11.56 -11.57 2.59
C GLY A 204 13.00 -11.26 3.01
N ASP A 205 13.51 -10.08 2.65
CA ASP A 205 14.90 -9.70 2.89
C ASP A 205 15.14 -9.23 4.33
N ASP A 206 16.17 -9.79 4.97
CA ASP A 206 16.52 -9.50 6.36
C ASP A 206 16.89 -8.02 6.58
N SER A 207 17.49 -7.37 5.59
CA SER A 207 17.85 -5.95 5.62
C SER A 207 16.63 -5.04 5.67
N TYR A 208 15.44 -5.56 5.32
CA TYR A 208 14.18 -4.83 5.31
C TYR A 208 13.22 -5.24 6.44
N GLY A 209 13.74 -5.97 7.44
CA GLY A 209 13.00 -6.34 8.65
C GLY A 209 12.34 -7.72 8.61
N SER A 210 12.74 -8.61 7.69
CA SER A 210 12.31 -10.02 7.70
C SER A 210 12.86 -10.77 8.93
N ASP A 211 14.09 -10.48 9.37
CA ASP A 211 14.66 -11.06 10.59
C ASP A 211 14.02 -10.44 11.84
N SER A 212 13.11 -11.20 12.46
CA SER A 212 12.47 -10.87 13.74
C SER A 212 13.03 -11.69 14.92
N SER A 213 14.14 -12.41 14.73
CA SER A 213 14.68 -13.36 15.72
C SER A 213 15.00 -12.72 17.08
N ALA A 214 15.48 -11.48 17.08
CA ALA A 214 15.78 -10.71 18.28
C ALA A 214 14.55 -10.43 19.16
N VAL A 215 13.36 -10.39 18.56
CA VAL A 215 12.08 -10.09 19.23
C VAL A 215 11.09 -11.25 19.16
N ALA A 216 11.50 -12.44 18.68
CA ALA A 216 10.62 -13.57 18.42
C ALA A 216 9.77 -13.98 19.63
N ALA A 217 10.34 -13.93 20.84
CA ALA A 217 9.63 -14.25 22.08
C ALA A 217 8.49 -13.28 22.42
N LEU A 218 8.52 -12.05 21.89
CA LEU A 218 7.50 -11.03 22.10
C LEU A 218 6.36 -11.11 21.05
N LEU A 219 6.61 -11.82 19.94
CA LEU A 219 5.74 -11.94 18.77
C LEU A 219 4.98 -13.28 18.71
N THR A 220 5.01 -14.08 19.79
CA THR A 220 4.33 -15.38 19.84
C THR A 220 2.82 -15.29 20.04
N GLU A 221 2.32 -14.20 20.63
CA GLU A 221 0.89 -13.97 20.88
C GLU A 221 0.58 -12.50 21.21
N GLY A 222 -0.70 -12.16 21.13
CA GLY A 222 -1.23 -10.89 21.60
C GLY A 222 -0.94 -9.68 20.70
N VAL A 223 -0.33 -9.86 19.53
CA VAL A 223 -0.22 -8.80 18.52
C VAL A 223 -1.57 -8.58 17.85
N VAL A 224 -2.02 -7.33 17.78
CA VAL A 224 -3.31 -6.94 17.20
C VAL A 224 -3.18 -6.08 15.96
N GLN A 225 -2.02 -5.45 15.74
CA GLN A 225 -1.75 -4.64 14.57
C GLN A 225 -0.26 -4.63 14.24
N ILE A 226 0.08 -4.65 12.95
CA ILE A 226 1.43 -4.41 12.44
C ILE A 226 1.42 -3.20 11.51
N CYS A 227 2.48 -2.40 11.61
CA CYS A 227 2.80 -1.32 10.69
C CYS A 227 4.25 -1.48 10.21
N ALA A 228 4.54 -1.02 8.99
CA ALA A 228 5.86 -1.09 8.39
C ALA A 228 6.41 0.31 8.09
N GLY A 229 7.71 0.47 8.27
CA GLY A 229 8.55 1.49 7.64
C GLY A 229 9.21 0.94 6.37
N ASP A 230 10.23 1.63 5.85
CA ASP A 230 10.95 1.16 4.66
C ASP A 230 11.76 -0.11 4.96
N MET A 231 12.52 -0.11 6.06
CA MET A 231 13.37 -1.25 6.48
C MET A 231 13.06 -1.77 7.90
N ALA A 232 11.87 -1.46 8.45
CA ALA A 232 11.51 -1.80 9.82
C ALA A 232 10.01 -2.10 9.98
N PHE A 233 9.66 -2.70 11.11
CA PHE A 233 8.28 -2.96 11.50
C PHE A 233 8.03 -2.58 12.96
N ALA A 234 6.76 -2.27 13.25
CA ALA A 234 6.23 -2.10 14.60
C ALA A 234 4.97 -2.94 14.79
N ALA A 235 4.93 -3.71 15.86
CA ALA A 235 3.77 -4.49 16.29
C ALA A 235 3.15 -3.86 17.55
N ILE A 236 1.84 -3.63 17.50
CA ILE A 236 1.04 -3.19 18.65
C ILE A 236 0.38 -4.41 19.27
N LYS A 237 0.54 -4.58 20.58
CA LYS A 237 -0.08 -5.67 21.34
C LYS A 237 -1.40 -5.26 21.97
N ALA A 238 -2.23 -6.23 22.32
CA ALA A 238 -3.54 -6.03 22.93
C ALA A 238 -3.48 -5.28 24.28
N ASP A 239 -2.34 -5.36 24.98
CA ASP A 239 -2.07 -4.63 26.22
C ASP A 239 -1.61 -3.17 25.99
N GLY A 240 -1.52 -2.75 24.72
CA GLY A 240 -1.05 -1.43 24.30
C GLY A 240 0.48 -1.29 24.21
N SER A 241 1.25 -2.33 24.52
CA SER A 241 2.71 -2.32 24.33
C SER A 241 3.08 -2.38 22.85
N VAL A 242 4.27 -1.85 22.52
CA VAL A 242 4.80 -1.81 21.16
C VAL A 242 6.12 -2.57 21.11
N VAL A 243 6.28 -3.39 20.08
CA VAL A 243 7.51 -4.13 19.77
C VAL A 243 7.98 -3.67 18.39
N THR A 244 9.23 -3.22 18.28
CA THR A 244 9.83 -2.81 17.00
C THR A 244 11.00 -3.72 16.63
N TRP A 245 11.25 -3.88 15.33
CA TRP A 245 12.43 -4.56 14.80
C TRP A 245 12.78 -4.05 13.40
N GLY A 246 13.99 -4.37 12.92
CA GLY A 246 14.55 -3.88 11.64
C GLY A 246 15.54 -2.73 11.83
N ASP A 247 15.77 -1.92 10.78
CA ASP A 247 16.75 -0.83 10.82
C ASP A 247 16.35 0.26 11.82
N SER A 248 17.28 0.65 12.70
CA SER A 248 17.03 1.62 13.76
C SER A 248 16.74 3.03 13.25
N ARG A 249 17.25 3.41 12.06
CA ARG A 249 17.00 4.72 11.44
C ARG A 249 15.59 4.82 10.88
N ASP A 250 14.96 3.68 10.59
CA ASP A 250 13.59 3.58 10.09
C ASP A 250 12.57 3.18 11.18
N GLY A 251 12.96 3.26 12.45
CA GLY A 251 12.07 3.01 13.59
C GLY A 251 12.13 1.58 14.15
N GLY A 252 13.13 0.79 13.79
CA GLY A 252 13.35 -0.57 14.30
C GLY A 252 13.81 -0.65 15.76
N ASP A 253 14.17 0.48 16.39
CA ASP A 253 14.59 0.56 17.79
C ASP A 253 13.68 1.49 18.60
N SER A 254 12.98 0.93 19.58
CA SER A 254 12.03 1.62 20.47
C SER A 254 12.54 1.76 21.91
N SER A 255 13.84 1.56 22.15
CA SER A 255 14.45 1.62 23.49
C SER A 255 14.71 3.04 24.04
N ALA A 256 14.22 4.08 23.35
CA ALA A 256 14.44 5.49 23.66
C ALA A 256 13.61 6.04 24.83
#